data_AF-A0A6L8F2N6-F1
#
_entry.id   AF-A0A6L8F2N6-F1
#
_cell.length_a   1.000
_cell.length_b   1.000
_cell.length_c   1.000
_cell.angle_alpha   90.00
_cell.angle_beta   90.00
_cell.angle_gamma   90.00
#
_symmetry.space_group_name_H-M   'P 1'
#
loop_
_entity.id
_entity.type
_entity.pdbx_description
1 polymer ?
#
loop_
_entity_poly.entity_id
_entity_poly.type
_entity_poly.pdbx_seq_one_letter_code
_entity_poly.pdbx_strand_id
1 'polypeptide(L)'
;MVHGAARICAAFDGLVSINAFRWRAKKNNLNWVVIEEPEMGLHPQSISVLFIILFDLLRRGYKIIVSTHSSQILELIWAIRLIAKSKTAPARLRQLLDLNANVYSKNLSETILNEKTFKTYYFSRQESVMGVKDISTLDAEDPDEAVSDWGGLTLFSTKTADVVTEVMWESDL
;
A
#
# COMPACT_ATOMS: atom_id res chain seq x y z
N MET A 1 18.55 47.04 -11.90
CA MET A 1 18.77 46.11 -13.03
C MET A 1 19.17 44.77 -12.42
N VAL A 2 18.20 43.88 -12.18
CA VAL A 2 18.44 42.52 -11.71
C VAL A 2 17.61 41.62 -12.61
N HIS A 3 18.28 40.90 -13.51
CA HIS A 3 17.66 39.93 -14.39
C HIS A 3 17.35 38.67 -13.58
N GLY A 4 16.06 38.44 -13.30
CA GLY A 4 15.57 37.17 -12.77
C GLY A 4 15.53 36.14 -13.88
N ALA A 5 16.26 35.03 -13.70
CA ALA A 5 16.15 33.86 -14.56
C ALA A 5 14.71 33.32 -14.52
N ALA A 6 14.10 33.20 -15.70
CA ALA A 6 12.80 32.59 -15.87
C ALA A 6 12.86 31.11 -15.43
N ARG A 7 12.29 30.83 -14.25
CA ARG A 7 11.91 29.47 -13.87
C ARG A 7 10.58 29.15 -14.56
N ILE A 8 10.59 28.17 -15.45
CA ILE A 8 9.36 27.56 -15.95
C ILE A 8 8.65 26.94 -14.74
N CYS A 9 7.60 27.61 -14.27
CA CYS A 9 6.72 27.10 -13.23
C CYS A 9 5.46 26.61 -13.95
N ALA A 10 5.37 25.31 -14.21
CA ALA A 10 4.11 24.69 -14.60
C ALA A 10 3.22 24.66 -13.33
N ALA A 11 2.28 25.59 -13.23
CA ALA A 11 1.26 25.57 -12.20
C ALA A 11 0.20 24.53 -12.58
N PHE A 12 0.27 23.35 -11.95
CA PHE A 12 -0.84 22.41 -11.92
C PHE A 12 -1.71 22.74 -10.71
N ASP A 13 -2.92 23.22 -10.97
CA ASP A 13 -3.94 23.49 -9.96
C ASP A 13 -4.46 22.14 -9.43
N GLY A 14 -3.75 21.57 -8.46
CA GLY A 14 -4.02 20.21 -7.97
C GLY A 14 -2.90 19.53 -7.20
N LEU A 15 -1.66 20.05 -7.22
CA LEU A 15 -0.56 19.43 -6.46
C LEU A 15 -0.67 19.72 -4.96
N VAL A 16 -0.88 18.67 -4.16
CA VAL A 16 -0.63 18.72 -2.71
C VAL A 16 0.88 18.60 -2.50
N SER A 17 1.52 19.69 -2.07
CA SER A 17 2.96 19.70 -1.77
C SER A 17 3.28 18.77 -0.59
N ILE A 18 4.07 17.72 -0.84
CA ILE A 18 4.47 16.68 0.12
C ILE A 18 5.33 17.26 1.26
N ASN A 19 6.06 18.35 1.03
CA ASN A 19 6.87 19.00 2.09
C ASN A 19 6.06 19.87 3.06
N ALA A 20 4.83 20.28 2.70
CA ALA A 20 3.95 21.06 3.57
C ALA A 20 3.08 20.19 4.50
N PHE A 21 3.29 18.87 4.47
CA PHE A 21 2.37 17.91 5.04
C PHE A 21 2.25 18.02 6.56
N ARG A 22 3.28 18.47 7.28
CA ARG A 22 3.25 18.49 8.76
C ARG A 22 2.18 19.39 9.41
N TRP A 23 1.51 20.32 8.69
CA TRP A 23 0.65 21.33 9.31
C TRP A 23 -0.66 21.72 8.59
N ARG A 24 -0.98 21.15 7.42
CA ARG A 24 -2.21 21.55 6.69
C ARG A 24 -3.40 20.63 6.95
N ALA A 25 -4.48 21.23 7.43
CA ALA A 25 -5.81 20.62 7.49
C ALA A 25 -6.30 20.21 6.09
N LYS A 26 -7.23 19.25 6.03
CA LYS A 26 -7.86 18.81 4.79
C LYS A 26 -8.46 20.02 4.05
N LYS A 27 -8.23 20.12 2.74
CA LYS A 27 -8.89 21.13 1.90
C LYS A 27 -10.35 20.71 1.72
N ASN A 28 -11.31 21.55 2.10
CA ASN A 28 -12.74 21.21 2.16
C ASN A 28 -13.33 20.62 0.85
N ASN A 29 -12.78 20.99 -0.31
CA ASN A 29 -13.29 20.53 -1.61
C ASN A 29 -12.49 19.36 -2.21
N LEU A 30 -11.46 18.85 -1.53
CA LEU A 30 -10.64 17.75 -2.02
C LEU A 30 -10.85 16.51 -1.16
N ASN A 31 -11.49 15.49 -1.73
CA ASN A 31 -11.85 14.25 -1.03
C ASN A 31 -11.04 13.03 -1.44
N TRP A 32 -10.53 13.02 -2.68
CA TRP A 32 -9.89 11.87 -3.28
C TRP A 32 -8.45 12.20 -3.66
N VAL A 33 -7.58 11.20 -3.51
CA VAL A 33 -6.21 11.20 -3.99
C VAL A 33 -6.04 9.93 -4.82
N VAL A 34 -5.64 10.07 -6.08
CA VAL A 34 -5.33 8.95 -6.98
C VAL A 34 -3.85 9.01 -7.28
N ILE A 35 -3.14 7.90 -7.06
CA ILE A 35 -1.69 7.83 -7.23
C ILE A 35 -1.36 6.59 -8.05
N GLU A 36 -0.66 6.80 -9.15
CA GLU A 36 -0.18 5.72 -10.00
C GLU A 36 1.23 5.30 -9.53
N GLU A 37 1.40 4.00 -9.28
CA GLU A 37 2.65 3.33 -8.90
C GLU A 37 3.56 4.17 -7.96
N PRO A 38 3.06 4.54 -6.75
CA PRO A 38 3.79 5.41 -5.83
C PRO A 38 5.13 4.86 -5.35
N GLU A 39 5.35 3.55 -5.49
CA GLU A 39 6.60 2.87 -5.19
C GLU A 39 7.70 3.09 -6.24
N MET A 40 7.36 3.55 -7.45
CA MET A 40 8.34 3.67 -8.54
C MET A 40 9.49 4.60 -8.17
N GLY A 41 10.71 4.11 -8.35
CA GLY A 41 11.93 4.86 -8.07
C GLY A 41 12.27 5.00 -6.58
N LEU A 42 11.51 4.37 -5.68
CA LEU A 42 11.86 4.29 -4.27
C LEU A 42 12.82 3.13 -4.01
N HIS A 43 13.77 3.36 -3.09
CA HIS A 43 14.52 2.26 -2.50
C HIS A 43 13.57 1.36 -1.70
N PRO A 44 13.73 0.03 -1.66
CA PRO A 44 12.80 -0.86 -0.96
C PRO A 44 12.55 -0.48 0.51
N GLN A 45 13.59 -0.05 1.22
CA GLN A 45 13.47 0.41 2.62
C GLN A 45 12.62 1.68 2.79
N SER A 46 12.40 2.45 1.71
CA SER A 46 11.60 3.68 1.73
C SER A 46 10.11 3.43 1.52
N ILE A 47 9.70 2.21 1.15
CA ILE A 47 8.28 1.85 0.96
C ILE A 47 7.51 2.00 2.29
N SER A 48 8.15 1.75 3.44
CA SER A 48 7.58 2.01 4.77
C SER A 48 7.16 3.47 4.97
N VAL A 49 7.99 4.41 4.50
CA VAL A 49 7.72 5.85 4.57
C VAL A 49 6.54 6.23 3.68
N LEU A 50 6.46 5.63 2.48
CA LEU A 50 5.29 5.80 1.61
C LEU A 50 4.00 5.43 2.34
N PHE A 51 3.96 4.29 3.03
CA PHE A 51 2.76 3.90 3.79
C PHE A 51 2.40 4.88 4.90
N ILE A 52 3.38 5.41 5.62
CA ILE A 52 3.13 6.43 6.66
C ILE A 52 2.47 7.67 6.03
N ILE A 53 2.92 8.10 4.85
CA ILE A 53 2.32 9.22 4.12
C ILE A 53 0.88 8.90 3.70
N LEU A 54 0.64 7.73 3.11
CA LEU A 54 -0.70 7.29 2.69
C LEU A 54 -1.66 7.18 3.89
N PHE A 55 -1.21 6.60 5.00
CA PHE A 55 -2.02 6.46 6.20
C PHE A 55 -2.38 7.80 6.82
N ASP A 56 -1.46 8.75 6.77
CA ASP A 56 -1.74 10.07 7.29
C ASP A 56 -2.71 10.87 6.39
N LEU A 57 -2.68 10.66 5.08
CA LEU A 57 -3.75 11.12 4.18
C LEU A 57 -5.11 10.50 4.55
N LEU A 58 -5.17 9.18 4.77
CA LEU A 58 -6.40 8.51 5.19
C LEU A 58 -6.92 9.04 6.53
N ARG A 59 -6.02 9.27 7.50
CA ARG A 59 -6.33 9.83 8.82
C ARG A 59 -6.93 11.23 8.73
N ARG A 60 -6.48 12.05 7.78
CA ARG A 60 -7.05 13.39 7.51
C ARG A 60 -8.42 13.33 6.81
N GLY A 61 -8.90 12.15 6.44
CA GLY A 61 -10.19 11.94 5.79
C GLY A 61 -10.15 12.04 4.27
N TYR A 62 -8.98 11.88 3.64
CA TYR A 62 -8.90 11.61 2.21
C TYR A 62 -9.26 10.15 1.92
N LYS A 63 -9.87 9.91 0.77
CA LYS A 63 -10.01 8.58 0.16
C LYS A 63 -8.87 8.42 -0.85
N ILE A 64 -8.23 7.26 -0.86
CA ILE A 64 -7.05 7.03 -1.68
C ILE A 64 -7.32 5.87 -2.63
N ILE A 65 -6.93 6.05 -3.89
CA ILE A 65 -6.85 5.00 -4.90
C ILE A 65 -5.38 4.90 -5.32
N VAL A 66 -4.84 3.68 -5.30
CA VAL A 66 -3.47 3.40 -5.70
C VAL A 66 -3.51 2.31 -6.76
N SER A 67 -2.87 2.55 -7.91
CA SER A 67 -2.42 1.46 -8.78
C SER A 67 -1.02 1.05 -8.36
N THR A 68 -0.72 -0.25 -8.42
CA THR A 68 0.55 -0.79 -7.95
C THR A 68 0.85 -2.12 -8.62
N HIS A 69 2.15 -2.38 -8.79
CA HIS A 69 2.69 -3.68 -9.18
C HIS A 69 3.56 -4.28 -8.05
N SER A 70 3.53 -3.69 -6.86
CA SER A 70 4.36 -4.08 -5.73
C SER A 70 3.65 -5.07 -4.81
N SER A 71 4.22 -6.27 -4.67
CA SER A 71 3.76 -7.24 -3.67
C SER A 71 3.83 -6.65 -2.27
N GLN A 72 4.86 -5.84 -1.94
CA GLN A 72 5.05 -5.24 -0.61
C GLN A 72 3.87 -4.35 -0.18
N ILE A 73 3.21 -3.69 -1.13
CA ILE A 73 1.99 -2.91 -0.84
C ILE A 73 0.86 -3.83 -0.42
N LEU A 74 0.65 -4.92 -1.16
CA LEU A 74 -0.37 -5.90 -0.85
C LEU A 74 -0.07 -6.68 0.45
N GLU A 75 1.20 -7.01 0.70
CA GLU A 75 1.67 -7.62 1.95
C GLU A 75 1.29 -6.78 3.17
N LEU A 76 1.48 -5.45 3.10
CA LEU A 76 1.08 -4.58 4.20
C LEU A 76 -0.44 -4.55 4.38
N ILE A 77 -1.22 -4.46 3.29
CA ILE A 77 -2.68 -4.45 3.39
C ILE A 77 -3.19 -5.76 4.00
N TRP A 78 -2.66 -6.90 3.55
CA TRP A 78 -2.92 -8.21 4.15
C TRP A 78 -2.53 -8.23 5.63
N ALA A 79 -1.32 -7.78 5.98
CA ALA A 79 -0.84 -7.74 7.36
C ALA A 79 -1.72 -6.89 8.27
N ILE A 80 -2.20 -5.73 7.80
CA ILE A 80 -3.15 -4.88 8.55
C ILE A 80 -4.43 -5.65 8.86
N ARG A 81 -4.98 -6.38 7.89
CA ARG A 81 -6.21 -7.17 8.07
C ARG A 81 -6.00 -8.27 9.11
N LEU A 82 -4.85 -8.93 9.08
CA LEU A 82 -4.52 -9.97 10.06
C LEU A 82 -4.28 -9.37 11.44
N ILE A 83 -3.50 -8.29 11.53
CA ILE A 83 -3.19 -7.57 12.76
C ILE A 83 -4.48 -7.05 13.43
N ALA A 84 -5.46 -6.56 12.65
CA ALA A 84 -6.72 -6.06 13.17
C ALA A 84 -7.52 -7.11 13.99
N LYS A 85 -7.27 -8.41 13.78
CA LYS A 85 -7.87 -9.50 14.56
C LYS A 85 -7.21 -9.69 15.94
N SER A 86 -6.08 -9.04 16.21
CA SER A 86 -5.31 -9.18 17.46
C SER A 86 -5.75 -8.18 18.54
N LYS A 87 -5.70 -8.61 19.81
CA LYS A 87 -5.92 -7.73 20.98
C LYS A 87 -4.92 -6.57 21.10
N THR A 88 -3.77 -6.66 20.43
CA THR A 88 -2.69 -5.66 20.48
C THR A 88 -2.49 -4.95 19.14
N ALA A 89 -3.53 -4.91 18.30
CA ALA A 89 -3.44 -4.47 16.91
C ALA A 89 -2.71 -3.13 16.70
N PRO A 90 -3.01 -2.03 17.43
CA PRO A 90 -2.32 -0.76 17.23
C PRO A 90 -0.82 -0.79 17.57
N ALA A 91 -0.41 -1.63 18.53
CA ALA A 91 1.00 -1.81 18.85
C ALA A 91 1.74 -2.60 17.76
N ARG A 92 1.10 -3.65 17.21
CA ARG A 92 1.67 -4.47 16.14
C ARG A 92 1.80 -3.70 14.83
N LEU A 93 0.81 -2.87 14.48
CA LEU A 93 0.92 -2.01 13.30
C LEU A 93 2.06 -0.99 13.44
N ARG A 94 2.25 -0.40 14.63
CA ARG A 94 3.39 0.50 14.89
C ARG A 94 4.73 -0.22 14.79
N GLN A 95 4.82 -1.44 15.30
CA GLN A 95 6.02 -2.28 15.17
C GLN A 95 6.34 -2.57 13.69
N LEU A 96 5.34 -2.93 12.89
CA LEU A 96 5.50 -3.20 11.46
C LEU A 96 6.00 -1.98 10.67
N LEU A 97 5.56 -0.78 11.06
CA LEU A 97 5.95 0.49 10.43
C LEU A 97 7.21 1.13 11.04
N ASP A 98 7.88 0.45 11.98
CA ASP A 98 9.02 0.98 12.74
C ASP A 98 8.76 2.35 13.41
N LEU A 99 7.56 2.49 14.01
CA LEU A 99 7.11 3.73 14.63
C LEU A 99 7.24 3.70 16.16
N ASN A 100 7.98 4.67 16.69
CA ASN A 100 8.02 4.96 18.12
C ASN A 100 6.63 5.30 18.69
N ALA A 101 6.38 4.93 19.95
CA ALA A 101 5.10 5.13 20.63
C ALA A 101 4.88 6.59 21.10
N ASN A 102 4.50 7.47 20.19
CA ASN A 102 4.11 8.86 20.48
C ASN A 102 2.61 9.09 20.21
N VAL A 103 2.10 10.28 20.54
CA VAL A 103 0.67 10.62 20.38
C VAL A 103 0.22 10.45 18.92
N TYR A 104 1.06 10.87 17.98
CA TYR A 104 0.77 10.79 16.55
C TYR A 104 0.66 9.34 16.07
N SER A 105 1.66 8.50 16.35
CA SER A 105 1.69 7.12 15.86
C SER A 105 0.60 6.26 16.50
N LYS A 106 0.24 6.52 17.76
CA LYS A 106 -0.90 5.89 18.42
C LYS A 106 -2.20 6.22 17.68
N ASN A 107 -2.49 7.51 17.50
CA ASN A 107 -3.69 7.96 16.80
C ASN A 107 -3.73 7.46 15.34
N LEU A 108 -2.60 7.50 14.62
CA LEU A 108 -2.49 6.97 13.27
C LEU A 108 -2.88 5.48 13.23
N SER A 109 -2.25 4.66 14.08
CA SER A 109 -2.52 3.22 14.08
C SER A 109 -3.96 2.88 14.47
N GLU A 110 -4.53 3.59 15.44
CA GLU A 110 -5.93 3.42 15.86
C GLU A 110 -6.91 3.79 14.74
N THR A 111 -6.72 4.94 14.10
CA THR A 111 -7.57 5.37 12.99
C THR A 111 -7.48 4.40 11.80
N ILE A 112 -6.29 3.94 11.44
CA ILE A 112 -6.12 3.00 10.33
C ILE A 112 -6.83 1.67 10.58
N LEU A 113 -6.72 1.12 11.80
CA LEU A 113 -7.29 -0.18 12.13
C LEU A 113 -8.80 -0.14 12.36
N ASN A 114 -9.30 0.94 12.97
CA ASN A 114 -10.69 1.00 13.46
C ASN A 114 -11.64 1.74 12.51
N GLU A 115 -11.13 2.65 11.67
CA GLU A 115 -11.97 3.53 10.85
C GLU A 115 -11.79 3.36 9.35
N LYS A 116 -10.69 2.74 8.90
CA LYS A 116 -10.38 2.63 7.46
C LYS A 116 -10.61 1.22 6.94
N THR A 117 -11.10 1.17 5.72
CA THR A 117 -11.32 -0.07 4.98
C THR A 117 -10.39 -0.10 3.79
N PHE A 118 -9.76 -1.25 3.57
CA PHE A 118 -8.89 -1.51 2.43
C PHE A 118 -9.57 -2.47 1.47
N LYS A 119 -9.57 -2.10 0.19
CA LYS A 119 -10.13 -2.88 -0.91
C LYS A 119 -9.08 -3.01 -2.00
N THR A 120 -8.95 -4.22 -2.54
CA THR A 120 -7.99 -4.55 -3.58
C THR A 120 -8.72 -5.21 -4.74
N TYR A 121 -8.49 -4.69 -5.94
CA TYR A 121 -9.11 -5.19 -7.15
C TYR A 121 -8.03 -5.60 -8.14
N TYR A 122 -8.15 -6.81 -8.67
CA TYR A 122 -7.29 -7.32 -9.71
C TYR A 122 -7.99 -7.20 -11.07
N PHE A 123 -7.28 -6.65 -12.04
CA PHE A 123 -7.73 -6.52 -13.41
C PHE A 123 -7.18 -7.69 -14.21
N SER A 124 -7.98 -8.72 -14.42
CA SER A 124 -7.58 -9.90 -15.18
C SER A 124 -7.79 -9.68 -16.68
N ARG A 125 -6.78 -10.05 -17.47
CA ARG A 125 -6.89 -10.06 -18.93
C ARG A 125 -7.08 -11.50 -19.39
N GLN A 126 -8.34 -11.93 -19.52
CA GLN A 126 -8.66 -13.21 -20.15
C GLN A 126 -8.97 -12.99 -21.63
N GLU A 127 -8.07 -13.48 -22.49
CA GLU A 127 -8.13 -13.59 -23.96
C GLU A 127 -8.53 -12.31 -24.75
N SER A 128 -9.69 -11.70 -24.47
CA SER A 128 -10.19 -10.48 -25.13
C SER A 128 -11.09 -9.58 -24.26
N VAL A 129 -11.43 -9.96 -23.01
CA VAL A 129 -12.27 -9.17 -22.10
C VAL A 129 -11.50 -8.85 -20.83
N MET A 130 -11.53 -7.57 -20.41
CA MET A 130 -11.04 -7.19 -19.09
C MET A 130 -12.07 -7.57 -18.01
N GLY A 131 -11.68 -8.49 -17.13
CA GLY A 131 -12.40 -8.79 -15.91
C GLY A 131 -11.88 -7.94 -14.75
N VAL A 132 -12.76 -7.57 -13.82
CA VAL A 132 -12.37 -6.99 -12.53
C VAL A 132 -12.77 -7.97 -11.44
N LYS A 133 -11.81 -8.32 -10.59
CA LYS A 133 -12.00 -9.26 -9.49
C LYS A 133 -11.71 -8.58 -8.16
N ASP A 134 -12.62 -8.70 -7.20
CA ASP A 134 -12.36 -8.29 -5.82
C ASP A 134 -11.46 -9.35 -5.16
N ILE A 135 -10.22 -8.98 -4.85
CA ILE A 135 -9.24 -9.83 -4.17
C ILE A 135 -8.91 -9.27 -2.77
N SER A 136 -9.83 -8.49 -2.18
CA SER A 136 -9.57 -7.75 -0.95
C SER A 136 -9.29 -8.63 0.28
N THR A 137 -9.57 -9.93 0.23
CA THR A 137 -9.20 -10.87 1.29
C THR A 137 -7.67 -10.98 1.39
N LEU A 138 -7.00 -10.99 0.23
CA LEU A 138 -5.57 -11.25 0.07
C LEU A 138 -5.13 -12.53 0.80
N ASP A 139 -6.02 -13.52 0.86
CA ASP A 139 -5.78 -14.75 1.60
C ASP A 139 -4.88 -15.68 0.77
N ALA A 140 -3.67 -15.93 1.27
CA ALA A 140 -2.68 -16.77 0.58
C ALA A 140 -3.09 -18.25 0.51
N GLU A 141 -4.07 -18.67 1.33
CA GLU A 141 -4.61 -20.03 1.33
C GLU A 141 -5.92 -20.15 0.51
N ASP A 142 -6.33 -19.08 -0.19
CA ASP A 142 -7.55 -19.10 -1.00
C ASP A 142 -7.39 -20.06 -2.19
N PRO A 143 -8.38 -20.93 -2.47
CA PRO A 143 -8.34 -21.83 -3.62
C PRO A 143 -8.33 -21.09 -4.97
N ASP A 144 -8.70 -19.81 -4.97
CA ASP A 144 -8.64 -18.96 -6.14
C ASP A 144 -7.26 -18.32 -6.30
N GLU A 145 -6.48 -18.78 -7.29
CA GLU A 145 -5.13 -18.27 -7.58
C GLU A 145 -5.06 -16.74 -7.73
N ALA A 146 -6.11 -16.10 -8.24
CA ALA A 146 -6.09 -14.64 -8.35
C ALA A 146 -6.12 -13.95 -6.97
N VAL A 147 -6.68 -14.61 -5.96
CA VAL A 147 -6.70 -14.16 -4.57
C VAL A 147 -5.44 -14.60 -3.85
N SER A 148 -5.02 -15.87 -3.94
CA SER A 148 -3.87 -16.39 -3.22
C SER A 148 -2.53 -15.91 -3.75
N ASP A 149 -2.40 -15.74 -5.07
CA ASP A 149 -1.21 -15.15 -5.70
C ASP A 149 -1.29 -13.62 -5.91
N TRP A 150 -2.28 -12.98 -5.29
CA TRP A 150 -2.51 -11.53 -5.34
C TRP A 150 -2.48 -10.97 -6.77
N GLY A 151 -3.27 -11.54 -7.67
CA GLY A 151 -3.33 -11.15 -9.07
C GLY A 151 -2.09 -11.57 -9.87
N GLY A 152 -1.34 -12.57 -9.39
CA GLY A 152 -0.14 -13.10 -10.03
C GLY A 152 1.16 -12.41 -9.61
N LEU A 153 1.13 -11.46 -8.67
CA LEU A 153 2.33 -10.76 -8.20
C LEU A 153 3.25 -11.68 -7.39
N THR A 154 2.71 -12.71 -6.73
CA THR A 154 3.51 -13.68 -5.96
C THR A 154 3.65 -15.04 -6.65
N LEU A 155 2.99 -15.24 -7.80
CA LEU A 155 2.96 -16.51 -8.53
C LEU A 155 4.36 -17.07 -8.81
N PHE A 156 5.31 -16.21 -9.16
CA PHE A 156 6.69 -16.65 -9.41
C PHE A 156 7.37 -17.17 -8.13
N SER A 157 7.14 -16.52 -7.00
CA SER A 157 7.67 -16.94 -5.70
C SER A 157 7.03 -18.26 -5.25
N THR A 158 5.71 -18.42 -5.43
CA THR A 158 4.98 -19.66 -5.16
C THR A 158 5.57 -20.81 -5.97
N LYS A 159 5.68 -20.65 -7.29
CA LYS A 159 6.30 -21.65 -8.18
C LYS A 159 7.74 -21.98 -7.80
N THR A 160 8.51 -20.98 -7.37
CA THR A 160 9.90 -21.20 -6.94
C THR A 160 9.94 -22.04 -5.66
N ALA A 161 9.08 -21.75 -4.68
CA ALA A 161 9.01 -22.50 -3.43
C ALA A 161 8.60 -23.97 -3.67
N ASP A 162 7.65 -24.20 -4.56
CA ASP A 162 7.19 -25.55 -4.92
C ASP A 162 8.33 -26.37 -5.54
N VAL A 163 9.00 -25.82 -6.56
CA VAL A 163 10.12 -26.50 -7.24
C VAL A 163 11.27 -26.77 -6.27
N VAL A 164 11.61 -25.82 -5.39
CA VAL A 164 12.67 -26.03 -4.39
C VAL A 164 12.28 -27.13 -3.40
N THR A 165 11.01 -27.20 -2.99
CA THR A 165 10.51 -28.25 -2.08
C THR A 165 10.61 -29.62 -2.72
N GLU A 166 10.23 -29.75 -3.99
CA GLU A 166 10.38 -31.00 -4.77
C GLU A 166 11.85 -31.45 -4.81
N VAL A 167 12.77 -30.54 -5.14
CA VAL A 167 14.21 -30.84 -5.17
C VAL A 167 14.71 -31.29 -3.80
N MET A 168 14.29 -30.63 -2.71
CA MET A 168 14.69 -31.02 -1.35
C MET A 168 14.22 -32.43 -1.00
N TRP A 169 13.00 -32.80 -1.41
CA TRP A 169 12.45 -34.13 -1.15
C TRP A 169 13.11 -35.23 -2.00
N GLU A 170 13.53 -34.92 -3.24
CA GLU A 170 14.29 -35.84 -4.08
C GLU A 170 15.74 -36.04 -3.61
N SER A 171 16.30 -35.04 -2.92
CA SER A 171 17.72 -35.00 -2.56
C SER A 171 18.06 -35.66 -1.21
N ASP A 172 17.08 -36.04 -0.38
CA ASP A 172 17.27 -36.46 1.03
C ASP A 172 18.31 -35.59 1.78
N LEU A 173 18.13 -34.26 1.73
CA LEU A 173 18.76 -33.27 2.62
C LEU A 173 17.84 -32.91 3.79
#